data_AF-A0AAD4WCA7-F1
#
_entry.id   AF-A0AAD4WCA7-F1
#
_cell.length_a   1.000
_cell.length_b   1.000
_cell.length_c   1.000
_cell.angle_alpha   90.00
_cell.angle_beta   90.00
_cell.angle_gamma   90.00
#
_symmetry.space_group_name_H-M   'P 1'
#
loop_
_entity.id
_entity.type
_entity.pdbx_description
1 polymer ?
#
loop_
_entity_poly.entity_id
_entity_poly.type
_entity_poly.pdbx_seq_one_letter_code
_entity_poly.pdbx_strand_id
1 'polypeptide(L)'
;MKTIGYDTRRGKLYYLDWAPDSKTKVGQAFTTSGASSERQRDKVWLWHKRLGHASFGYLKKLFPSLFSNFDVSSFQCDTYELAKSHRVLFPLSTNKSLVPLFLIHYDV
;
A
#
# COMPACT_ATOMS: atom_id res chain seq x y z
N MET A 1 2.54 -33.72 21.11
CA MET A 1 2.27 -32.37 20.59
C MET A 1 2.98 -32.23 19.25
N LYS A 2 2.33 -31.67 18.23
CA LYS A 2 2.92 -31.48 16.90
C LYS A 2 3.07 -29.98 16.65
N THR A 3 4.31 -29.56 16.45
CA THR A 3 4.73 -28.16 16.33
C THR A 3 5.16 -27.92 14.88
N ILE A 4 4.72 -26.84 14.23
CA ILE A 4 5.13 -26.48 12.86
C ILE A 4 5.69 -25.05 12.89
N GLY A 5 6.92 -24.91 13.39
CA GLY A 5 7.52 -23.60 13.66
C GLY A 5 7.39 -23.22 15.13
N TYR A 6 7.04 -21.96 15.44
CA TYR A 6 6.82 -21.46 16.81
C TYR A 6 5.37 -21.58 17.28
N ASP A 7 4.48 -22.11 16.45
CA ASP A 7 3.07 -22.21 16.78
C ASP A 7 2.78 -23.47 17.61
N THR A 8 2.00 -23.29 18.67
CA THR A 8 1.55 -24.42 19.50
C THR A 8 0.12 -24.77 19.13
N ARG A 9 -0.10 -26.00 18.67
CA ARG A 9 -1.45 -26.52 18.41
C ARG A 9 -2.12 -26.91 19.72
N ARG A 10 -3.21 -26.22 20.09
CA ARG A 10 -4.12 -26.66 21.16
C ARG A 10 -5.47 -27.02 20.54
N GLY A 11 -5.79 -28.32 20.52
CA GLY A 11 -6.99 -28.84 19.86
C GLY A 11 -6.91 -28.80 18.32
N LYS A 12 -7.89 -28.16 17.65
CA LYS A 12 -7.93 -27.93 16.18
C LYS A 12 -7.44 -26.53 15.76
N LEU A 13 -6.97 -25.71 16.70
CA LEU A 13 -6.54 -24.34 16.44
C LEU A 13 -5.02 -24.20 16.71
N TYR A 14 -4.40 -23.36 15.90
CA TYR A 14 -2.98 -23.00 16.02
C TYR A 14 -2.87 -21.65 16.72
N TYR A 15 -2.15 -21.62 17.84
CA TYR A 15 -1.93 -20.41 18.63
C TYR A 15 -0.51 -19.89 18.38
N LEU A 16 -0.41 -18.63 17.96
CA LEU A 16 0.87 -17.91 17.88
C LEU A 16 1.15 -17.35 19.27
N ASP A 17 2.04 -18.01 20.02
CA ASP A 17 2.58 -17.47 21.26
C ASP A 17 3.52 -16.32 20.89
N TRP A 18 2.97 -15.11 20.74
CA TRP A 18 3.76 -13.90 20.62
C TRP A 18 4.36 -13.55 21.99
N ALA A 19 5.42 -14.26 22.37
CA ALA A 19 6.30 -13.86 23.45
C ALA A 19 7.31 -12.85 22.88
N PRO A 20 7.32 -11.59 23.35
CA PRO A 20 8.17 -10.54 22.78
C PRO A 20 9.67 -10.74 23.05
N ASP A 21 10.06 -11.75 23.83
CA ASP A 21 11.45 -11.93 24.30
C ASP A 21 12.16 -13.20 23.80
N SER A 22 11.59 -13.97 22.86
CA SER A 22 12.32 -15.10 22.29
C SER A 22 13.13 -14.68 21.06
N LYS A 23 14.45 -14.55 21.26
CA LYS A 23 15.45 -14.39 20.20
C LYS A 23 15.39 -15.60 19.28
N THR A 24 14.72 -15.51 18.15
CA THR A 24 14.88 -16.51 17.11
C THR A 24 14.81 -15.88 15.72
N LYS A 25 15.90 -16.10 14.98
CA LYS A 25 16.20 -15.52 13.67
C LYS A 25 15.26 -16.11 12.62
N VAL A 26 14.20 -15.40 12.24
CA VAL A 26 13.45 -15.66 11.01
C VAL A 26 13.15 -14.33 10.34
N GLY A 27 13.62 -14.20 9.10
CA GLY A 27 13.47 -12.99 8.28
C GLY A 27 14.50 -11.92 8.64
N GLN A 28 15.17 -11.40 7.63
CA GLN A 28 16.07 -10.26 7.72
C GLN A 28 15.28 -9.00 8.16
N ALA A 29 14.95 -8.93 9.45
CA ALA A 29 14.49 -7.72 10.08
C ALA A 29 15.75 -6.87 10.31
N PHE A 30 15.91 -5.85 9.47
CA PHE A 30 16.86 -4.78 9.70
C PHE A 30 16.41 -4.01 10.94
N THR A 31 16.68 -4.55 12.13
CA THR A 31 16.61 -3.74 13.35
C THR A 31 17.90 -2.94 13.41
N THR A 32 17.99 -1.90 12.57
CA THR A 32 18.83 -0.78 12.95
C THR A 32 18.21 -0.19 14.19
N SER A 33 19.03 -0.07 15.22
CA SER A 33 18.88 0.84 16.34
C SER A 33 18.95 2.31 15.86
N GLY A 34 18.34 2.60 14.72
CA GLY A 34 18.25 3.90 14.09
C GLY A 34 17.18 4.73 14.77
N ALA A 35 17.45 6.03 14.86
CA ALA A 35 16.73 7.02 15.63
C ALA A 35 15.19 6.90 15.54
N SER A 36 14.49 7.35 16.58
CA SER A 36 13.03 7.42 16.69
C SER A 36 12.29 7.87 15.41
N SER A 37 12.96 8.66 14.57
CA SER A 37 12.50 9.11 13.26
C SER A 37 12.27 7.97 12.25
N GLU A 38 13.18 6.99 12.12
CA GLU A 38 13.02 5.88 11.17
C GLU A 38 11.76 5.07 11.48
N ARG A 39 11.56 4.75 12.77
CA ARG A 39 10.35 4.05 13.23
C ARG A 39 9.06 4.83 12.96
N GLN A 40 9.10 6.15 12.99
CA GLN A 40 7.95 6.97 12.62
C GLN A 40 7.68 6.93 11.11
N ARG A 41 8.73 6.97 10.27
CA ARG A 41 8.58 6.82 8.81
C ARG A 41 7.97 5.47 8.45
N ASP A 42 8.38 4.39 9.12
CA ASP A 42 7.80 3.06 8.92
C ASP A 42 6.31 3.03 9.26
N LYS A 43 5.91 3.71 10.34
CA LYS A 43 4.48 3.85 10.70
C LYS A 43 3.70 4.62 9.65
N VAL A 44 4.26 5.71 9.11
CA VAL A 44 3.63 6.46 8.02
C VAL A 44 3.44 5.56 6.80
N TRP A 45 4.46 4.78 6.42
CA TRP A 45 4.39 3.86 5.29
C TRP A 45 3.39 2.71 5.51
N LEU A 46 3.30 2.20 6.74
CA LEU A 46 2.32 1.19 7.13
C LEU A 46 0.89 1.70 6.94
N TRP A 47 0.59 2.90 7.44
CA TRP A 47 -0.75 3.49 7.29
C TRP A 47 -1.08 3.85 5.85
N HIS A 48 -0.10 4.33 5.08
CA HIS A 48 -0.24 4.54 3.64
C HIS A 48 -0.71 3.28 2.92
N LYS A 49 -0.07 2.14 3.17
CA LYS A 49 -0.47 0.84 2.58
C LYS A 49 -1.84 0.37 3.07
N ARG A 50 -2.10 0.44 4.38
CA ARG A 50 -3.37 -0.02 4.97
C ARG A 50 -4.60 0.75 4.46
N LEU A 51 -4.43 2.01 4.10
CA LEU A 51 -5.49 2.87 3.58
C LEU A 51 -5.53 2.94 2.05
N GLY A 52 -4.93 1.96 1.36
CA GLY A 52 -5.01 1.86 -0.10
C GLY A 52 -4.22 2.95 -0.81
N HIS A 53 -2.98 3.18 -0.37
CA HIS A 53 -2.09 4.21 -0.92
C HIS A 53 -2.63 5.64 -0.77
N ALA A 54 -3.32 5.93 0.34
CA ALA A 54 -3.84 7.26 0.62
C ALA A 54 -2.72 8.33 0.59
N SER A 55 -3.05 9.52 0.09
CA SER A 55 -2.07 10.61 -0.03
C SER A 55 -1.44 10.96 1.32
N PHE A 56 -0.14 11.27 1.34
CA PHE A 56 0.58 11.64 2.56
C PHE A 56 0.02 12.92 3.20
N GLY A 57 -0.51 13.85 2.40
CA GLY A 57 -1.24 15.02 2.90
C GLY A 57 -2.53 14.65 3.63
N TYR A 58 -3.25 13.61 3.17
CA TYR A 58 -4.42 13.08 3.86
C TYR A 58 -4.03 12.34 5.14
N LEU A 59 -2.98 11.53 5.10
CA LEU A 59 -2.43 10.86 6.29
C LEU A 59 -1.98 11.85 7.36
N LYS A 60 -1.41 13.00 6.97
CA LYS A 60 -1.04 14.08 7.90
C LYS A 60 -2.25 14.67 8.62
N LYS A 61 -3.41 14.75 7.96
CA LYS A 61 -4.66 15.21 8.59
C LYS A 61 -5.22 14.18 9.57
N LEU A 62 -5.11 12.88 9.25
CA LEU A 62 -5.59 11.79 10.10
C LEU A 62 -4.68 11.52 11.31
N PHE A 63 -3.36 11.60 11.11
CA PHE A 63 -2.36 11.30 12.14
C PHE A 63 -1.30 12.40 12.24
N PRO A 64 -1.64 13.62 12.70
CA PRO A 64 -0.70 14.75 12.72
C PRO A 64 0.59 14.47 13.50
N SER A 65 0.50 13.69 14.59
CA SER A 65 1.63 13.32 15.44
C SER A 65 2.67 12.41 14.75
N LEU A 66 2.29 11.68 13.69
CA LEU A 66 3.22 10.87 12.90
C LEU A 66 4.07 11.72 11.95
N PHE A 67 3.62 12.94 11.63
CA PHE A 67 4.27 13.85 10.69
C PHE A 67 4.96 15.03 11.39
N SER A 68 5.09 15.02 12.71
CA SER A 68 5.66 16.14 13.48
C SER A 68 7.10 16.50 13.05
N ASN A 69 7.87 15.51 12.59
CA ASN A 69 9.27 15.65 12.19
C ASN A 69 9.49 15.40 10.69
N PHE A 70 8.41 15.26 9.90
CA PHE A 70 8.51 14.91 8.48
C PHE A 70 7.70 15.87 7.64
N ASP A 71 8.32 16.36 6.57
CA ASP A 71 7.55 17.00 5.52
C ASP A 71 6.90 15.94 4.61
N VAL A 72 5.69 16.25 4.14
CA VAL A 72 4.91 15.39 3.25
C VAL A 72 5.65 15.16 1.93
N SER A 73 6.42 16.15 1.46
CA SER A 73 7.25 16.05 0.25
C SER A 73 8.37 15.02 0.35
N SER A 74 8.74 14.60 1.57
CA SER A 74 9.80 13.62 1.80
C SER A 74 9.39 12.16 1.54
N PHE A 75 8.14 11.94 1.12
CA PHE A 75 7.58 10.63 0.80
C PHE A 75 7.18 10.58 -0.67
N GLN A 76 7.67 9.57 -1.38
CA GLN A 76 7.33 9.29 -2.77
C GLN A 76 6.74 7.88 -2.88
N CYS A 77 5.66 7.74 -3.64
CA CYS A 77 5.04 6.44 -3.91
C CYS A 77 4.64 6.34 -5.39
N ASP A 78 5.42 5.58 -6.15
CA ASP A 78 5.23 5.39 -7.60
C ASP A 78 3.86 4.77 -7.89
N THR A 79 3.42 3.80 -7.08
CA THR A 79 2.12 3.13 -7.24
C THR A 79 0.95 4.12 -7.15
N TYR A 80 0.98 5.04 -6.20
CA TYR A 80 -0.04 6.07 -6.06
C TYR A 80 0.00 7.07 -7.22
N GLU A 81 1.19 7.49 -7.63
CA GLU A 81 1.38 8.43 -8.74
C GLU A 81 0.84 7.84 -10.06
N LEU A 82 1.16 6.58 -10.34
CA LEU A 82 0.63 5.83 -11.49
C LEU A 82 -0.88 5.62 -11.40
N ALA A 83 -1.39 5.26 -10.22
CA ALA A 83 -2.84 5.08 -10.01
C ALA A 83 -3.64 6.38 -10.17
N LYS A 84 -3.04 7.54 -9.86
CA LYS A 84 -3.66 8.85 -10.01
C LYS A 84 -3.49 9.43 -11.42
N SER A 85 -2.66 8.82 -12.27
CA SER A 85 -2.54 9.25 -13.66
C SER A 85 -3.89 9.10 -14.37
N HIS A 86 -4.39 10.22 -14.90
CA HIS A 86 -5.59 10.18 -15.74
C HIS A 86 -5.15 9.69 -17.11
N ARG A 87 -5.81 8.64 -17.63
CA ARG A 87 -5.59 8.26 -19.04
C ARG A 87 -5.90 9.48 -19.91
N VAL A 88 -4.99 9.84 -20.80
CA VAL A 88 -5.27 10.88 -21.79
C VAL A 88 -6.59 10.51 -22.47
N LEU A 89 -7.52 11.45 -22.57
CA LEU A 89 -8.79 11.20 -23.24
C LEU A 89 -8.47 10.73 -24.67
N PHE A 90 -9.12 9.64 -25.09
CA PHE A 90 -9.06 9.28 -26.50
C PHE A 90 -9.55 10.48 -27.31
N PRO A 91 -8.88 10.84 -28.42
CA PRO A 91 -9.36 11.90 -29.28
C PRO A 91 -10.81 11.59 -29.67
N LEU A 92 -11.69 12.57 -29.49
CA LEU A 92 -13.08 12.42 -29.89
C LEU A 92 -13.12 12.19 -31.39
N SER A 93 -13.52 10.99 -31.80
CA SER A 93 -13.80 10.70 -33.20
C SER A 93 -15.08 11.45 -33.60
N THR A 94 -14.97 12.36 -34.55
CA THR A 94 -16.11 12.99 -35.21
C THR A 94 -16.58 12.18 -36.42
N ASN A 95 -16.11 10.93 -36.57
CA ASN A 95 -16.51 10.03 -37.65
C ASN A 95 -17.99 9.66 -37.48
N LYS A 96 -18.85 10.52 -38.01
CA LYS A 96 -20.29 10.35 -38.09
C LYS A 96 -20.63 10.25 -39.56
N SER A 97 -21.45 9.26 -39.88
CA SER A 97 -21.98 9.18 -41.22
C SER A 97 -22.98 10.30 -41.48
N LEU A 98 -22.89 10.94 -42.66
CA LEU A 98 -23.90 11.87 -43.17
C LEU A 98 -25.03 11.16 -43.94
N VAL A 99 -24.89 9.84 -44.15
CA VAL A 99 -25.82 9.01 -44.93
C VAL A 99 -26.17 7.73 -44.14
N PRO A 100 -27.44 7.26 -44.14
CA PRO A 100 -27.79 6.00 -43.48
C PRO A 100 -26.92 4.83 -43.95
N LEU A 101 -26.49 3.96 -43.02
CA LEU A 101 -25.72 2.72 -43.28
C LEU A 101 -24.27 2.85 -43.81
N PHE A 102 -23.74 4.06 -43.99
CA PHE A 102 -22.38 4.23 -44.53
C PHE A 102 -21.26 3.91 -43.51
N LEU A 103 -21.54 3.94 -42.20
CA LEU A 103 -20.59 3.56 -41.16
C LEU A 103 -21.18 2.45 -40.30
N ILE A 104 -20.71 1.22 -40.49
CA ILE A 104 -21.09 0.04 -39.71
C ILE A 104 -19.86 -0.41 -38.90
N HIS A 105 -19.99 -0.49 -37.58
CA HIS A 105 -18.97 -1.09 -36.70
C HIS A 105 -19.41 -2.51 -36.36
N TYR A 106 -18.52 -3.48 -36.56
CA TYR A 106 -18.71 -4.87 -36.15
C TYR A 106 -17.50 -5.31 -35.32
N ASP A 107 -17.74 -6.03 -34.22
CA ASP A 107 -16.73 -6.61 -33.33
C ASP A 107 -16.85 -8.14 -33.38
N VAL A 108 -15.74 -8.88 -33.24
CA VAL A 108 -15.69 -10.35 -33.41
C VAL A 108 -15.83 -11.09 -32.08
#